data_AF-A0A8C3RSX7-F1
#
_entry.id   AF-A0A8C3RSX7-F1
#
_cell.length_a   1.000
_cell.length_b   1.000
_cell.length_c   1.000
_cell.angle_alpha   90.00
_cell.angle_beta   90.00
_cell.angle_gamma   90.00
#
_symmetry.space_group_name_H-M   'P 1'
#
loop_
_entity.id
_entity.type
_entity.pdbx_description
1 polymer ?
#
loop_
_entity_poly.entity_id
_entity_poly.type
_entity_poly.pdbx_seq_one_letter_code
_entity_poly.pdbx_strand_id
1 'polypeptide(L)'
;MGSWWQFLLLSIPLSLPGDLDYLEGNGGWLTNKYLALMEEDHCTVERRDASLTYSQFIDQYAFSRPVVIQGLTDNSEFQALCTRNKLLAEFGDRVVRLSTANTYSYQKVDVPFQEYVEHLLKPQDLASLGSDTLYFFGDNNFTEWGSLFQKYMPPPFQIPGTSGAYSFGIAGSGSGVPFHWHGPGYSEVIFGRKRWFLYPPEKTPEFHPNKTTLSWLLDTYPFLPPEDRPVECTIHPGEVLYFPDRWWHATLNLDTSVFISTFLG
;
A
#
# COMPACT_ATOMS: atom_id res chain seq x y z
N MET A 1 -71.31 -18.24 3.06
CA MET A 1 -70.90 -16.89 2.62
C MET A 1 -69.52 -16.64 3.19
N GLY A 2 -68.51 -16.60 2.32
CA GLY A 2 -67.10 -16.75 2.68
C GLY A 2 -66.49 -15.51 3.34
N SER A 3 -65.64 -15.76 4.33
CA SER A 3 -64.76 -14.78 4.96
C SER A 3 -63.53 -14.57 4.07
N TRP A 4 -63.26 -13.31 3.73
CA TRP A 4 -62.15 -12.89 2.87
C TRP A 4 -60.91 -12.69 3.72
N TRP A 5 -59.88 -13.50 3.49
CA TRP A 5 -58.54 -13.28 4.05
C TRP A 5 -57.86 -12.17 3.26
N GLN A 6 -57.63 -11.01 3.88
CA GLN A 6 -56.73 -10.00 3.35
C GLN A 6 -55.29 -10.51 3.49
N PHE A 7 -54.67 -10.85 2.35
CA PHE A 7 -53.23 -11.06 2.27
C PHE A 7 -52.54 -9.71 2.42
N LEU A 8 -51.83 -9.52 3.53
CA LEU A 8 -50.78 -8.49 3.63
C LEU A 8 -49.67 -8.86 2.66
N LEU A 9 -49.62 -8.16 1.52
CA LEU A 9 -48.43 -8.12 0.67
C LEU A 9 -47.36 -7.36 1.45
N LEU A 10 -46.49 -8.10 2.13
CA LEU A 10 -45.19 -7.58 2.58
C LEU A 10 -44.42 -7.18 1.32
N SER A 11 -44.37 -5.88 1.04
CA SER A 11 -43.42 -5.30 0.10
C SER A 11 -42.03 -5.53 0.65
N ILE A 12 -41.37 -6.60 0.19
CA ILE A 12 -39.93 -6.80 0.37
C ILE A 12 -39.27 -5.66 -0.41
N PRO A 13 -38.47 -4.78 0.22
CA PRO A 13 -37.69 -3.83 -0.54
C PRO A 13 -36.72 -4.63 -1.40
N LEU A 14 -36.82 -4.48 -2.73
CA LEU A 14 -35.75 -4.90 -3.63
C LEU A 14 -34.53 -4.03 -3.32
N SER A 15 -33.63 -4.52 -2.47
CA SER A 15 -32.29 -3.97 -2.39
C SER A 15 -31.58 -4.31 -3.70
N LEU A 16 -31.12 -3.28 -4.40
CA LEU A 16 -30.22 -3.43 -5.54
C LEU A 16 -28.95 -4.17 -5.06
N PRO A 17 -28.40 -5.12 -5.84
CA PRO A 17 -27.22 -5.92 -5.45
C PRO A 17 -25.90 -5.13 -5.59
N GLY A 18 -25.87 -3.87 -5.12
CA GLY A 18 -24.78 -2.93 -5.39
C GLY A 18 -23.72 -2.80 -4.29
N ASP A 19 -24.08 -3.00 -3.02
CA ASP A 19 -23.25 -2.52 -1.90
C ASP A 19 -22.67 -3.60 -0.98
N LEU A 20 -22.91 -4.90 -1.23
CA LEU A 20 -22.47 -5.96 -0.32
C LEU A 20 -21.09 -6.58 -0.64
N ASP A 21 -20.47 -6.20 -1.76
CA ASP A 21 -19.29 -6.91 -2.30
C ASP A 21 -17.97 -6.14 -2.21
N TYR A 22 -17.98 -4.92 -1.66
CA TYR A 22 -16.79 -4.07 -1.52
C TYR A 22 -16.42 -3.84 -0.06
N LEU A 23 -15.13 -3.65 0.22
CA LEU A 23 -14.66 -3.25 1.55
C LEU A 23 -15.20 -1.84 1.91
N GLU A 24 -15.94 -1.73 3.01
CA GLU A 24 -16.42 -0.45 3.54
C GLU A 24 -15.30 0.37 4.18
N GLY A 25 -15.49 1.70 4.29
CA GLY A 25 -14.60 2.57 5.07
C GLY A 25 -13.26 2.94 4.41
N ASN A 26 -12.95 2.45 3.21
CA ASN A 26 -11.67 2.67 2.55
C ASN A 26 -11.58 3.99 1.75
N GLY A 27 -12.15 5.09 2.26
CA GLY A 27 -12.07 6.41 1.60
C GLY A 27 -12.70 6.51 0.20
N GLY A 28 -13.59 5.57 -0.15
CA GLY A 28 -14.17 5.43 -1.50
C GLY A 28 -13.31 4.62 -2.47
N TRP A 29 -12.20 4.05 -2.03
CA TRP A 29 -11.34 3.17 -2.82
C TRP A 29 -11.86 1.73 -2.80
N LEU A 30 -12.48 1.33 -3.90
CA LEU A 30 -13.17 0.06 -4.01
C LEU A 30 -12.19 -1.11 -4.12
N THR A 31 -12.42 -2.13 -3.30
CA THR A 31 -11.80 -3.45 -3.43
C THR A 31 -12.89 -4.48 -3.26
N ASN A 32 -13.06 -5.35 -4.26
CA ASN A 32 -14.01 -6.45 -4.12
C ASN A 32 -13.51 -7.40 -3.02
N LYS A 33 -14.35 -7.74 -2.04
CA LYS A 33 -13.98 -8.58 -0.88
C LYS A 33 -13.43 -9.96 -1.27
N TYR A 34 -13.82 -10.49 -2.43
CA TYR A 34 -13.31 -11.76 -2.95
C TYR A 34 -11.93 -11.64 -3.63
N LEU A 35 -11.50 -10.41 -3.91
CA LEU A 35 -10.20 -10.08 -4.49
C LEU A 35 -9.26 -9.42 -3.46
N ALA A 36 -9.75 -9.16 -2.25
CA ALA A 36 -8.91 -8.75 -1.13
C ALA A 36 -8.07 -9.94 -0.69
N LEU A 37 -6.76 -9.74 -0.60
CA LEU A 37 -5.84 -10.78 -0.18
C LEU A 37 -5.82 -10.89 1.35
N MET A 38 -5.49 -12.10 1.82
CA MET A 38 -5.35 -12.37 3.25
C MET A 38 -4.02 -11.82 3.77
N GLU A 39 -4.04 -11.40 5.03
CA GLU A 39 -2.85 -11.02 5.78
C GLU A 39 -1.99 -12.24 6.09
N GLU A 40 -0.77 -12.00 6.56
CA GLU A 40 0.02 -13.04 7.23
C GLU A 40 -0.69 -13.55 8.50
N ASP A 41 -0.41 -14.80 8.86
CA ASP A 41 -0.92 -15.37 10.12
C ASP A 41 -0.35 -14.62 11.35
N HIS A 42 0.89 -14.14 11.24
CA HIS A 42 1.57 -13.42 12.31
C HIS A 42 2.59 -12.41 11.76
N CYS A 43 2.44 -11.14 12.12
CA CYS A 43 3.45 -10.10 11.89
C CYS A 43 4.68 -10.37 12.76
N THR A 44 5.85 -10.49 12.13
CA THR A 44 7.14 -10.74 12.79
C THR A 44 8.00 -9.48 12.93
N VAL A 45 7.59 -8.35 12.35
CA VAL A 45 8.20 -7.04 12.60
C VAL A 45 7.77 -6.53 13.98
N GLU A 46 8.72 -6.02 14.77
CA GLU A 46 8.40 -5.42 16.07
C GLU A 46 7.48 -4.20 15.90
N ARG A 47 6.44 -4.12 16.75
CA ARG A 47 5.53 -2.98 16.83
C ARG A 47 5.84 -2.12 18.05
N ARG A 48 5.97 -0.81 17.84
CA ARG A 48 6.15 0.21 18.88
C ARG A 48 5.03 1.24 18.79
N ASP A 49 4.68 1.84 19.91
CA ASP A 49 3.74 2.95 19.96
C ASP A 49 4.47 4.31 19.97
N ALA A 50 3.70 5.38 20.14
CA ALA A 50 4.20 6.75 20.22
C ALA A 50 5.16 7.02 21.41
N SER A 51 5.37 6.05 22.31
CA SER A 51 6.37 6.17 23.39
C SER A 51 7.81 5.95 22.92
N LEU A 52 8.01 5.41 21.71
CA LEU A 52 9.35 5.27 21.13
C LEU A 52 10.03 6.63 21.04
N THR A 53 11.18 6.77 21.69
CA THR A 53 11.96 8.01 21.65
C THR A 53 12.93 8.04 20.47
N TYR A 54 13.36 9.23 20.06
CA TYR A 54 14.38 9.38 19.02
C TYR A 54 15.68 8.63 19.34
N SER A 55 16.17 8.69 20.59
CA SER A 55 17.38 7.95 21.00
C SER A 55 17.19 6.45 20.82
N GLN A 56 16.07 5.90 21.30
CA GLN A 56 15.76 4.48 21.10
C GLN A 56 15.64 4.12 19.62
N PHE A 57 15.05 4.99 18.80
CA PHE A 57 14.99 4.80 17.36
C PHE A 57 16.39 4.65 16.75
N ILE A 58 17.29 5.60 17.04
CA ILE A 58 18.66 5.60 16.54
C ILE A 58 19.43 4.37 17.02
N ASP A 59 19.35 4.06 18.32
CA ASP A 59 20.15 3.00 18.94
C ASP A 59 19.68 1.59 18.57
N GLN A 60 18.36 1.40 18.37
CA GLN A 60 17.76 0.07 18.26
C GLN A 60 17.28 -0.30 16.85
N TYR A 61 17.04 0.68 15.96
CA TYR A 61 16.38 0.44 14.67
C TYR A 61 17.08 1.08 13.48
N ALA A 62 17.50 2.35 13.57
CA ALA A 62 17.93 3.15 12.42
C ALA A 62 18.96 2.45 11.52
N PHE A 63 19.87 1.67 12.11
CA PHE A 63 20.95 0.98 11.39
C PHE A 63 20.95 -0.53 11.55
N SER A 64 19.86 -1.11 12.09
CA SER A 64 19.83 -2.50 12.51
C SER A 64 18.67 -3.27 11.88
N ARG A 65 17.42 -2.88 12.18
CA ARG A 65 16.24 -3.69 11.87
C ARG A 65 14.97 -2.84 11.64
N PRO A 66 14.00 -3.38 10.87
CA PRO A 66 12.70 -2.74 10.67
C PRO A 66 11.88 -2.63 11.96
N VAL A 67 10.96 -1.66 11.97
CA VAL A 67 9.98 -1.47 13.05
C VAL A 67 8.70 -0.86 12.49
N VAL A 68 7.55 -1.31 12.99
CA VAL A 68 6.26 -0.66 12.75
C VAL A 68 5.95 0.23 13.94
N ILE A 69 5.61 1.49 13.69
CA ILE A 69 5.35 2.51 14.71
C ILE A 69 3.92 3.01 14.55
N GLN A 70 3.15 2.97 15.64
CA GLN A 70 1.76 3.44 15.68
C GLN A 70 1.66 4.79 16.40
N GLY A 71 0.83 5.69 15.87
CA GLY A 71 0.55 6.98 16.50
C GLY A 71 1.73 7.96 16.47
N LEU A 72 2.66 7.79 15.52
CA LEU A 72 3.84 8.64 15.39
C LEU A 72 3.50 10.04 14.83
N THR A 73 2.48 10.12 13.98
CA THR A 73 2.02 11.33 13.31
C THR A 73 0.48 11.36 13.30
N ASP A 74 -0.12 12.56 13.25
CA ASP A 74 -1.55 12.74 13.00
C ASP A 74 -1.76 13.22 11.57
N ASN A 75 -2.00 12.26 10.67
CA ASN A 75 -2.26 12.53 9.26
C ASN A 75 -3.77 12.52 8.93
N SER A 76 -4.66 12.79 9.91
CA SER A 76 -6.11 12.76 9.70
C SER A 76 -6.60 13.73 8.62
N GLU A 77 -6.07 14.96 8.55
CA GLU A 77 -6.37 15.92 7.47
C GLU A 77 -5.90 15.38 6.11
N PHE A 78 -4.66 14.89 6.04
CA PHE A 78 -4.08 14.32 4.83
C PHE A 78 -4.89 13.12 4.33
N GLN A 79 -5.27 12.21 5.22
CA GLN A 79 -6.12 11.06 4.93
C GLN A 79 -7.49 11.50 4.38
N ALA A 80 -8.11 12.51 5.00
CA ALA A 80 -9.39 13.03 4.53
C ALA A 80 -9.29 13.68 3.14
N LEU A 81 -8.13 14.21 2.75
CA LEU A 81 -7.84 14.72 1.40
C LEU A 81 -7.57 13.60 0.40
N CYS A 82 -7.04 12.46 0.85
CA CYS A 82 -6.73 11.29 0.02
C CYS A 82 -7.93 10.39 -0.34
N THR A 83 -9.17 10.81 -0.02
CA THR A 83 -10.37 10.08 -0.46
C THR A 83 -10.51 10.12 -1.98
N ARG A 84 -11.08 9.06 -2.57
CA ARG A 84 -11.22 8.92 -4.03
C ARG A 84 -11.86 10.16 -4.66
N ASN A 85 -12.98 10.62 -4.11
CA ASN A 85 -13.73 11.74 -4.67
C ASN A 85 -12.95 13.07 -4.59
N LYS A 86 -12.23 13.33 -3.49
CA LYS A 86 -11.44 14.56 -3.37
C LYS A 86 -10.23 14.57 -4.29
N LEU A 87 -9.52 13.44 -4.38
CA LEU A 87 -8.39 13.33 -5.29
C LEU A 87 -8.81 13.45 -6.76
N LEU A 88 -9.94 12.85 -7.15
CA LEU A 88 -10.47 13.01 -8.51
C LEU A 88 -10.92 14.46 -8.78
N ALA A 89 -11.59 15.10 -7.82
CA ALA A 89 -12.07 16.47 -8.00
C ALA A 89 -10.91 17.48 -8.14
N GLU A 90 -9.82 17.31 -7.39
CA GLU A 90 -8.68 18.23 -7.39
C GLU A 90 -7.65 17.90 -8.48
N PHE A 91 -7.36 16.61 -8.69
CA PHE A 91 -6.24 16.15 -9.51
C PHE A 91 -6.65 15.36 -10.76
N GLY A 92 -7.94 15.14 -11.02
CA GLY A 92 -8.44 14.25 -12.09
C GLY A 92 -7.81 14.51 -13.47
N ASP A 93 -7.70 15.78 -13.86
CA ASP A 93 -7.14 16.20 -15.16
C ASP A 93 -5.60 16.25 -15.18
N ARG A 94 -4.94 16.10 -14.02
CA ARG A 94 -3.48 16.18 -13.91
C ARG A 94 -2.86 14.90 -14.45
N VAL A 95 -1.77 15.05 -15.20
CA VAL A 95 -1.01 13.91 -15.71
C VAL A 95 -0.25 13.27 -14.56
N VAL A 96 -0.40 11.96 -14.41
CA VAL A 96 0.40 11.10 -13.54
C VAL A 96 1.25 10.17 -14.37
N ARG A 97 2.46 9.89 -13.87
CA ARG A 97 3.36 8.89 -14.45
C ARG A 97 3.17 7.56 -13.75
N LEU A 98 2.71 6.56 -14.50
CA LEU A 98 2.56 5.20 -14.02
C LEU A 98 3.86 4.42 -14.25
N SER A 99 4.18 3.55 -13.30
CA SER A 99 5.35 2.67 -13.30
C SER A 99 4.91 1.22 -13.43
N THR A 100 5.75 0.38 -14.04
CA THR A 100 5.53 -1.07 -13.99
C THR A 100 5.90 -1.63 -12.61
N ALA A 101 5.10 -2.60 -12.14
CA ALA A 101 5.21 -3.30 -10.87
C ALA A 101 6.32 -4.36 -10.82
N ASN A 102 7.39 -4.19 -11.59
CA ASN A 102 8.59 -5.03 -11.53
C ASN A 102 9.74 -4.28 -10.86
N THR A 103 10.81 -5.00 -10.51
CA THR A 103 11.96 -4.46 -9.75
C THR A 103 12.57 -3.17 -10.33
N TYR A 104 12.50 -3.00 -11.65
CA TYR A 104 13.21 -1.92 -12.34
C TYR A 104 12.31 -0.83 -12.93
N SER A 105 10.99 -1.02 -12.92
CA SER A 105 10.00 -0.05 -13.42
C SER A 105 10.30 0.54 -14.82
N TYR A 106 10.82 -0.27 -15.75
CA TYR A 106 11.39 0.22 -17.02
C TYR A 106 10.42 0.97 -17.93
N GLN A 107 9.14 0.59 -17.93
CA GLN A 107 8.13 1.26 -18.74
C GLN A 107 7.38 2.29 -17.89
N LYS A 108 7.29 3.50 -18.44
CA LYS A 108 6.55 4.61 -17.86
C LYS A 108 5.43 5.01 -18.82
N VAL A 109 4.24 5.23 -18.28
CA VAL A 109 3.07 5.62 -19.05
C VAL A 109 2.44 6.84 -18.39
N ASP A 110 2.32 7.92 -19.14
CA ASP A 110 1.72 9.17 -18.66
C ASP A 110 0.25 9.18 -19.07
N VAL A 111 -0.66 9.28 -18.09
CA VAL A 111 -2.11 9.37 -18.29
C VAL A 111 -2.72 10.43 -17.37
N PRO A 112 -3.89 11.00 -17.67
CA PRO A 112 -4.68 11.74 -16.69
C PRO A 112 -4.98 10.87 -15.46
N PHE A 113 -4.94 11.47 -14.26
CA PHE A 113 -5.20 10.77 -13.02
C PHE A 113 -6.58 10.10 -13.00
N GLN A 114 -7.60 10.76 -13.56
CA GLN A 114 -8.92 10.18 -13.70
C GLN A 114 -8.93 8.91 -14.57
N GLU A 115 -8.23 8.92 -15.70
CA GLU A 115 -8.11 7.74 -16.57
C GLU A 115 -7.47 6.57 -15.81
N TYR A 116 -6.42 6.84 -15.03
CA TYR A 116 -5.81 5.83 -14.18
C TYR A 116 -6.83 5.24 -13.19
N VAL A 117 -7.49 6.08 -12.40
CA VAL A 117 -8.40 5.65 -11.33
C VAL A 117 -9.64 4.94 -11.85
N GLU A 118 -10.17 5.34 -13.01
CA GLU A 118 -11.44 4.82 -13.53
C GLU A 118 -11.28 3.61 -14.46
N HIS A 119 -10.11 3.45 -15.09
CA HIS A 119 -9.95 2.44 -16.14
C HIS A 119 -8.74 1.52 -15.97
N LEU A 120 -7.68 1.96 -15.29
CA LEU A 120 -6.43 1.20 -15.18
C LEU A 120 -6.20 0.65 -13.77
N LEU A 121 -6.76 1.28 -12.74
CA LEU A 121 -6.68 0.84 -11.35
C LEU A 121 -7.55 -0.40 -11.14
N LYS A 122 -6.93 -1.57 -11.26
CA LYS A 122 -7.59 -2.87 -11.11
C LYS A 122 -6.71 -3.86 -10.33
N PRO A 123 -7.28 -4.94 -9.80
CA PRO A 123 -6.50 -6.00 -9.17
C PRO A 123 -5.50 -6.64 -10.13
N GLN A 124 -4.38 -7.13 -9.58
CA GLN A 124 -3.37 -7.88 -10.29
C GLN A 124 -3.97 -9.16 -10.88
N ASP A 125 -3.83 -9.32 -12.20
CA ASP A 125 -4.13 -10.58 -12.86
C ASP A 125 -2.97 -11.57 -12.62
N LEU A 126 -3.31 -12.78 -12.18
CA LEU A 126 -2.36 -13.87 -11.92
C LEU A 126 -1.60 -14.32 -13.17
N ALA A 127 -2.18 -14.14 -14.35
CA ALA A 127 -1.54 -14.46 -15.62
C ALA A 127 -0.59 -13.35 -16.12
N SER A 128 -0.71 -12.13 -15.57
CA SER A 128 0.08 -10.98 -15.99
C SER A 128 1.44 -10.91 -15.31
N LEU A 129 2.48 -10.48 -16.04
CA LEU A 129 3.78 -10.20 -15.46
C LEU A 129 3.75 -8.88 -14.68
N GLY A 130 4.73 -8.67 -13.79
CA GLY A 130 4.89 -7.38 -13.10
C GLY A 130 5.19 -6.24 -14.08
N SER A 131 5.84 -6.55 -15.20
CA SER A 131 6.06 -5.61 -16.31
C SER A 131 4.77 -5.14 -16.97
N ASP A 132 3.69 -5.89 -16.86
CA ASP A 132 2.43 -5.60 -17.56
C ASP A 132 1.43 -4.89 -16.61
N THR A 133 1.82 -4.71 -15.35
CA THR A 133 0.99 -4.12 -14.31
C THR A 133 1.46 -2.70 -14.04
N LEU A 134 0.60 -1.73 -14.39
CA LEU A 134 0.83 -0.32 -14.14
C LEU A 134 0.23 0.09 -12.80
N TYR A 135 0.99 0.85 -12.02
CA TYR A 135 0.48 1.49 -10.82
C TYR A 135 1.13 2.87 -10.61
N PHE A 136 0.40 3.75 -9.92
CA PHE A 136 0.89 5.09 -9.64
C PHE A 136 1.77 5.05 -8.39
N PHE A 137 3.08 5.19 -8.57
CA PHE A 137 4.06 5.25 -7.51
C PHE A 137 5.38 5.83 -8.02
N GLY A 138 5.96 6.73 -7.23
CA GLY A 138 7.14 7.49 -7.62
C GLY A 138 6.85 8.52 -8.71
N ASP A 139 7.88 9.28 -9.09
CA ASP A 139 7.81 10.31 -10.13
C ASP A 139 6.66 11.33 -9.96
N ASN A 140 6.24 11.57 -8.70
CA ASN A 140 5.19 12.53 -8.43
C ASN A 140 5.66 13.93 -8.83
N ASN A 141 4.81 14.70 -9.51
CA ASN A 141 5.09 16.10 -9.79
C ASN A 141 4.81 16.95 -8.54
N PHE A 142 5.87 17.28 -7.79
CA PHE A 142 5.77 18.04 -6.53
C PHE A 142 5.23 19.46 -6.67
N THR A 143 5.24 20.04 -7.89
CA THR A 143 4.60 21.33 -8.15
C THR A 143 3.10 21.15 -8.27
N GLU A 144 2.65 20.19 -9.07
CA GLU A 144 1.22 19.93 -9.31
C GLU A 144 0.53 19.33 -8.08
N TRP A 145 1.22 18.46 -7.34
CA TRP A 145 0.71 17.78 -6.15
C TRP A 145 1.11 18.46 -4.83
N GLY A 146 1.78 19.62 -4.91
CA GLY A 146 2.36 20.30 -3.75
C GLY A 146 1.35 20.68 -2.68
N SER A 147 0.13 21.07 -3.08
CA SER A 147 -0.95 21.39 -2.14
C SER A 147 -1.35 20.21 -1.25
N LEU A 148 -1.31 18.99 -1.78
CA LEU A 148 -1.54 17.76 -1.03
C LEU A 148 -0.34 17.42 -0.14
N PHE A 149 0.88 17.47 -0.68
CA PHE A 149 2.09 17.08 0.06
C PHE A 149 2.43 18.03 1.21
N GLN A 150 2.03 19.30 1.14
CA GLN A 150 2.15 20.23 2.26
C GLN A 150 1.27 19.87 3.46
N LYS A 151 0.28 18.99 3.28
CA LYS A 151 -0.60 18.50 4.35
C LYS A 151 -0.10 17.22 5.00
N TYR A 152 0.90 16.56 4.41
CA TYR A 152 1.49 15.36 4.97
C TYR A 152 2.46 15.70 6.09
N MET A 153 2.28 15.06 7.25
CA MET A 153 3.23 15.08 8.36
C MET A 153 4.10 13.82 8.29
N PRO A 154 5.38 13.93 7.88
CA PRO A 154 6.28 12.78 7.83
C PRO A 154 6.70 12.34 9.24
N PRO A 155 7.14 11.08 9.41
CA PRO A 155 7.75 10.59 10.64
C PRO A 155 8.88 11.52 11.14
N PRO A 156 8.90 11.91 12.43
CA PRO A 156 9.85 12.90 12.95
C PRO A 156 11.26 12.34 13.19
N PHE A 157 11.45 11.02 13.11
CA PHE A 157 12.73 10.38 13.39
C PHE A 157 13.67 10.46 12.19
N GLN A 158 14.47 11.52 12.11
CA GLN A 158 15.40 11.69 11.00
C GLN A 158 16.74 10.98 11.24
N ILE A 159 17.31 10.40 10.18
CA ILE A 159 18.67 9.86 10.22
C ILE A 159 19.65 11.00 9.92
N PRO A 160 20.67 11.22 10.76
CA PRO A 160 21.66 12.28 10.53
C PRO A 160 22.28 12.21 9.13
N GLY A 161 22.30 13.33 8.42
CA GLY A 161 22.89 13.44 7.08
C GLY A 161 21.99 13.00 5.94
N THR A 162 20.73 12.60 6.20
CA THR A 162 19.74 12.26 5.18
C THR A 162 18.73 13.37 4.95
N SER A 163 18.11 13.36 3.78
CA SER A 163 16.98 14.19 3.40
C SER A 163 15.81 13.34 2.93
N GLY A 164 14.59 13.76 3.24
CA GLY A 164 13.37 13.04 2.88
C GLY A 164 12.89 13.40 1.48
N ALA A 165 12.58 12.39 0.68
CA ALA A 165 11.87 12.52 -0.60
C ALA A 165 10.59 11.69 -0.57
N TYR A 166 9.46 12.30 -0.93
CA TYR A 166 8.17 11.59 -0.92
C TYR A 166 7.95 10.77 -2.18
N SER A 167 7.22 9.67 -2.00
CA SER A 167 6.63 8.89 -3.07
C SER A 167 5.21 8.52 -2.67
N PHE A 168 4.26 9.28 -3.19
CA PHE A 168 2.84 9.03 -3.03
C PHE A 168 2.36 8.05 -4.11
N GLY A 169 1.46 7.15 -3.75
CA GLY A 169 0.97 6.16 -4.68
C GLY A 169 -0.42 5.64 -4.40
N ILE A 170 -1.02 5.12 -5.46
CA ILE A 170 -2.31 4.44 -5.46
C ILE A 170 -2.14 3.19 -6.31
N ALA A 171 -2.60 2.06 -5.80
CA ALA A 171 -2.40 0.77 -6.46
C ALA A 171 -3.53 -0.20 -6.16
N GLY A 172 -3.84 -1.09 -7.11
CA GLY A 172 -4.88 -2.11 -6.94
C GLY A 172 -4.41 -3.30 -6.10
N SER A 173 -5.36 -4.08 -5.58
CA SER A 173 -5.08 -5.33 -4.85
C SER A 173 -4.17 -6.28 -5.65
N GLY A 174 -3.27 -6.97 -4.97
CA GLY A 174 -2.34 -7.94 -5.55
C GLY A 174 -1.15 -7.33 -6.30
N SER A 175 -1.16 -6.03 -6.55
CA SER A 175 0.01 -5.33 -7.09
C SER A 175 1.06 -5.07 -6.00
N GLY A 176 2.30 -4.80 -6.39
CA GLY A 176 3.38 -4.51 -5.45
C GLY A 176 4.73 -4.49 -6.14
N VAL A 177 5.80 -4.30 -5.38
CA VAL A 177 7.17 -4.32 -5.93
C VAL A 177 7.89 -5.57 -5.45
N PRO A 178 8.50 -6.37 -6.36
CA PRO A 178 9.32 -7.52 -5.98
C PRO A 178 10.54 -7.08 -5.16
N PHE A 179 11.30 -8.05 -4.65
CA PHE A 179 12.45 -7.76 -3.83
C PHE A 179 13.46 -6.82 -4.52
N HIS A 180 13.86 -5.79 -3.79
CA HIS A 180 14.89 -4.83 -4.15
C HIS A 180 15.43 -4.20 -2.87
N TRP A 181 16.41 -3.30 -2.99
CA TRP A 181 16.91 -2.53 -1.87
C TRP A 181 17.40 -1.16 -2.34
N HIS A 182 17.44 -0.21 -1.41
CA HIS A 182 17.98 1.13 -1.58
C HIS A 182 18.26 1.73 -0.18
N GLY A 183 18.39 3.06 -0.11
CA GLY A 183 18.53 3.80 1.15
C GLY A 183 17.38 3.55 2.14
N PRO A 184 17.53 3.95 3.40
CA PRO A 184 16.50 3.77 4.41
C PRO A 184 15.23 4.56 4.07
N GLY A 185 14.11 4.20 4.69
CA GLY A 185 12.87 4.90 4.44
C GLY A 185 11.72 4.53 5.35
N TYR A 186 10.66 5.33 5.22
CA TYR A 186 9.38 5.12 5.87
C TYR A 186 8.32 4.76 4.84
N SER A 187 7.35 3.94 5.24
CA SER A 187 6.13 3.67 4.49
C SER A 187 4.91 3.79 5.39
N GLU A 188 3.93 4.55 4.94
CA GLU A 188 2.65 4.74 5.63
C GLU A 188 1.51 4.39 4.67
N VAL A 189 0.51 3.69 5.19
CA VAL A 189 -0.73 3.41 4.46
C VAL A 189 -1.77 4.43 4.89
N ILE A 190 -2.46 5.02 3.92
CA ILE A 190 -3.51 6.02 4.14
C ILE A 190 -4.89 5.36 4.02
N PHE A 191 -5.03 4.50 3.01
CA PHE A 191 -6.18 3.64 2.75
C PHE A 191 -5.69 2.27 2.27
N GLY A 192 -6.42 1.21 2.58
CA GLY A 192 -6.11 -0.18 2.26
C GLY A 192 -5.13 -0.81 3.24
N ARG A 193 -4.48 -1.88 2.80
CA ARG A 193 -3.45 -2.61 3.57
C ARG A 193 -2.29 -2.96 2.67
N LYS A 194 -1.08 -2.97 3.24
CA LYS A 194 0.14 -3.31 2.50
C LYS A 194 0.98 -4.29 3.31
N ARG A 195 1.22 -5.48 2.76
CA ARG A 195 2.12 -6.48 3.32
C ARG A 195 3.53 -6.24 2.84
N TRP A 196 4.47 -6.30 3.77
CA TRP A 196 5.90 -6.17 3.56
C TRP A 196 6.60 -7.48 3.84
N PHE A 197 7.59 -7.80 3.02
CA PHE A 197 8.51 -8.92 3.19
C PHE A 197 9.92 -8.37 3.21
N LEU A 198 10.70 -8.69 4.24
CA LEU A 198 11.95 -8.02 4.59
C LEU A 198 13.04 -9.05 4.87
N TYR A 199 14.21 -8.87 4.26
CA TYR A 199 15.42 -9.62 4.60
C TYR A 199 16.56 -8.66 4.94
N PRO A 200 17.42 -9.02 5.91
CA PRO A 200 18.59 -8.22 6.21
C PRO A 200 19.58 -8.23 5.03
N PRO A 201 20.47 -7.23 4.91
CA PRO A 201 21.34 -7.06 3.74
C PRO A 201 22.19 -8.28 3.38
N GLU A 202 22.63 -9.05 4.38
CA GLU A 202 23.44 -10.26 4.26
C GLU A 202 22.67 -11.47 3.73
N LYS A 203 21.34 -11.43 3.70
CA LYS A 203 20.49 -12.54 3.26
C LYS A 203 19.77 -12.17 1.98
N THR A 204 20.31 -12.64 0.86
CA THR A 204 19.69 -12.44 -0.46
C THR A 204 18.44 -13.31 -0.59
N PRO A 205 17.26 -12.74 -0.91
CA PRO A 205 16.04 -13.50 -1.11
C PRO A 205 16.09 -14.31 -2.42
N GLU A 206 15.42 -15.46 -2.44
CA GLU A 206 15.11 -16.17 -3.68
C GLU A 206 13.91 -15.52 -4.37
N PHE A 207 14.12 -14.88 -5.52
CA PHE A 207 13.05 -14.31 -6.32
C PHE A 207 13.45 -14.14 -7.79
N HIS A 208 12.47 -13.95 -8.66
CA HIS A 208 12.69 -13.62 -10.07
C HIS A 208 12.28 -12.15 -10.33
N PRO A 209 13.18 -11.24 -10.76
CA PRO A 209 12.90 -9.80 -10.85
C PRO A 209 11.72 -9.38 -11.75
N ASN A 210 11.33 -10.24 -12.70
CA ASN A 210 10.20 -9.99 -13.61
C ASN A 210 8.88 -10.63 -13.13
N LYS A 211 8.89 -11.46 -12.08
CA LYS A 211 7.68 -12.01 -11.49
C LYS A 211 7.10 -11.00 -10.49
N THR A 212 5.77 -10.98 -10.37
CA THR A 212 5.07 -10.16 -9.38
C THR A 212 5.34 -10.68 -7.97
N THR A 213 5.25 -9.80 -6.97
CA THR A 213 5.25 -10.22 -5.56
C THR A 213 4.12 -11.22 -5.28
N LEU A 214 2.98 -11.07 -5.94
CA LEU A 214 1.86 -12.00 -5.81
C LEU A 214 2.20 -13.41 -6.32
N SER A 215 2.82 -13.54 -7.50
CA SER A 215 3.29 -14.86 -7.99
C SER A 215 4.34 -15.44 -7.04
N TRP A 216 5.28 -14.63 -6.54
CA TRP A 216 6.24 -15.10 -5.54
C TRP A 216 5.57 -15.61 -4.26
N LEU A 217 4.56 -14.89 -3.76
CA LEU A 217 3.80 -15.28 -2.56
C LEU A 217 3.03 -16.59 -2.76
N LEU A 218 2.56 -16.88 -3.97
CA LEU A 218 1.79 -18.10 -4.26
C LEU A 218 2.67 -19.29 -4.65
N ASP A 219 3.75 -19.03 -5.40
CA ASP A 219 4.54 -20.08 -6.05
C ASP A 219 5.85 -20.41 -5.30
N THR A 220 6.37 -19.49 -4.49
CA THR A 220 7.68 -19.62 -3.82
C THR A 220 7.55 -19.62 -2.30
N TYR A 221 6.89 -18.60 -1.73
CA TYR A 221 6.77 -18.43 -0.27
C TYR A 221 6.26 -19.68 0.49
N PRO A 222 5.24 -20.44 0.01
CA PRO A 222 4.72 -21.59 0.76
C PRO A 222 5.72 -22.75 0.87
N PHE A 223 6.74 -22.78 0.00
CA PHE A 223 7.76 -23.83 -0.06
C PHE A 223 9.07 -23.42 0.60
N LEU A 224 9.18 -22.19 1.11
CA LEU A 224 10.38 -21.75 1.83
C LEU A 224 10.51 -22.49 3.17
N PRO A 225 11.70 -23.02 3.50
CA PRO A 225 12.03 -23.45 4.85
C PRO A 225 11.75 -22.33 5.87
N PRO A 226 11.31 -22.65 7.10
CA PRO A 226 11.04 -21.64 8.13
C PRO A 226 12.20 -20.66 8.36
N GLU A 227 13.44 -21.13 8.31
CA GLU A 227 14.66 -20.34 8.44
C GLU A 227 14.89 -19.39 7.27
N ASP A 228 14.29 -19.65 6.11
CA ASP A 228 14.39 -18.85 4.88
C ASP A 228 13.20 -17.92 4.66
N ARG A 229 12.20 -17.97 5.54
CA ARG A 229 11.08 -17.02 5.48
C ARG A 229 11.54 -15.58 5.77
N PRO A 230 10.90 -14.59 5.12
CA PRO A 230 11.19 -13.19 5.40
C PRO A 230 10.69 -12.80 6.80
N VAL A 231 11.23 -11.71 7.33
CA VAL A 231 10.49 -10.93 8.32
C VAL A 231 9.34 -10.26 7.56
N GLU A 232 8.13 -10.31 8.10
CA GLU A 232 6.95 -9.83 7.39
C GLU A 232 5.93 -9.19 8.31
N CYS A 233 5.18 -8.26 7.75
CA CYS A 233 4.08 -7.61 8.45
C CYS A 233 3.15 -6.91 7.46
N THR A 234 1.86 -6.94 7.72
CA THR A 234 0.88 -6.06 7.13
C THR A 234 0.80 -4.76 7.94
N ILE A 235 0.95 -3.64 7.23
CA ILE A 235 0.72 -2.31 7.78
C ILE A 235 -0.66 -1.78 7.36
N HIS A 236 -1.30 -1.10 8.31
CA HIS A 236 -2.66 -0.58 8.23
C HIS A 236 -2.67 0.96 8.23
N PRO A 237 -3.82 1.58 7.95
CA PRO A 237 -3.96 3.03 8.08
C PRO A 237 -3.53 3.55 9.45
N GLY A 238 -2.65 4.54 9.47
CA GLY A 238 -2.09 5.13 10.70
C GLY A 238 -0.86 4.41 11.26
N GLU A 239 -0.39 3.35 10.61
CA GLU A 239 0.86 2.66 10.93
C GLU A 239 1.99 3.10 9.99
N VAL A 240 3.19 3.29 10.55
CA VAL A 240 4.40 3.63 9.80
C VAL A 240 5.40 2.49 9.92
N LEU A 241 5.78 1.88 8.81
CA LEU A 241 6.95 0.98 8.75
C LEU A 241 8.21 1.81 8.52
N TYR A 242 9.24 1.59 9.32
CA TYR A 242 10.61 1.97 9.00
C TYR A 242 11.39 0.75 8.49
N PHE A 243 12.18 0.93 7.42
CA PHE A 243 13.16 -0.05 6.96
C PHE A 243 14.57 0.58 6.86
N PRO A 244 15.63 -0.10 7.37
CA PRO A 244 16.98 0.44 7.33
C PRO A 244 17.63 0.37 5.93
N ASP A 245 18.79 1.03 5.81
CA ASP A 245 19.61 1.02 4.60
C ASP A 245 19.90 -0.42 4.11
N ARG A 246 19.79 -0.63 2.80
CA ARG A 246 20.08 -1.90 2.09
C ARG A 246 19.27 -3.12 2.52
N TRP A 247 18.24 -2.97 3.35
CA TRP A 247 17.33 -4.08 3.62
C TRP A 247 16.60 -4.48 2.34
N TRP A 248 16.66 -5.77 1.99
CA TRP A 248 15.86 -6.31 0.91
C TRP A 248 14.40 -6.23 1.30
N HIS A 249 13.57 -5.70 0.41
CA HIS A 249 12.15 -5.59 0.66
C HIS A 249 11.31 -5.83 -0.59
N ALA A 250 10.21 -6.56 -0.41
CA ALA A 250 9.12 -6.67 -1.36
C ALA A 250 7.82 -6.17 -0.72
N THR A 251 6.92 -5.64 -1.53
CA THR A 251 5.62 -5.12 -1.08
C THR A 251 4.48 -5.77 -1.84
N LEU A 252 3.33 -5.87 -1.19
CA LEU A 252 2.08 -6.36 -1.76
C LEU A 252 0.90 -5.56 -1.20
N ASN A 253 0.13 -4.92 -2.07
CA ASN A 253 -1.13 -4.28 -1.69
C ASN A 253 -2.18 -5.38 -1.54
N LEU A 254 -2.76 -5.53 -0.35
CA LEU A 254 -3.78 -6.56 -0.10
C LEU A 254 -5.17 -6.10 -0.54
N ASP A 255 -5.35 -4.78 -0.65
CA ASP A 255 -6.53 -4.11 -1.14
C ASP A 255 -6.11 -3.03 -2.16
N THR A 256 -7.08 -2.33 -2.73
CA THR A 256 -6.81 -1.02 -3.34
C THR A 256 -6.30 -0.08 -2.26
N SER A 257 -5.03 0.32 -2.39
CA SER A 257 -4.29 1.03 -1.35
C SER A 257 -3.84 2.39 -1.82
N VAL A 258 -3.98 3.39 -0.94
CA VAL A 258 -3.35 4.71 -1.05
C VAL A 258 -2.27 4.77 0.01
N PHE A 259 -1.06 5.16 -0.38
CA PHE A 259 0.10 5.10 0.50
C PHE A 259 1.10 6.19 0.15
N ILE A 260 1.98 6.48 1.10
CA ILE A 260 3.08 7.40 0.92
C ILE A 260 4.33 6.82 1.56
N SER A 261 5.45 6.92 0.84
CA SER A 261 6.77 6.57 1.34
C SER A 261 7.63 7.82 1.45
N THR A 262 8.50 7.86 2.46
CA THR A 262 9.55 8.86 2.59
C THR A 262 10.90 8.16 2.47
N PHE A 263 11.58 8.34 1.34
CA PHE A 263 12.93 7.82 1.12
C PHE A 263 13.94 8.78 1.75
N LEU A 264 14.91 8.24 2.46
CA LEU A 264 15.95 9.00 3.13
C LEU A 264 17.26 8.84 2.35
N GLY A 265 17.65 9.89 1.63
CA GLY A 265 18.82 9.91 0.75
C GLY A 265 19.80 11.04 1.06
#